data_AF-R8DC99-F1
#
_entry.id   AF-R8DC99-F1
#
_cell.length_a   1.000
_cell.length_b   1.000
_cell.length_c   1.000
_cell.angle_alpha   90.00
_cell.angle_beta   90.00
_cell.angle_gamma   90.00
#
_symmetry.space_group_name_H-M   'P 1'
#
loop_
_entity.id
_entity.type
_entity.pdbx_description
1 polymer ?
#
loop_
_entity_poly.entity_id
_entity_poly.type
_entity_poly.pdbx_seq_one_letter_code
_entity_poly.pdbx_strand_id
1 'polypeptide(L)' 'MRLLYKRLKYSELESELQLVESVLSSGYFILLDLIFVSFSLTVLTFSLHHSFFIAIVTFVSSYVICGSVFLLLRKWLK' A
#
# COMPACT_ATOMS: atom_id res chain seq x y z
N MET A 1 20.08 -26.66 -32.73
CA MET A 1 20.42 -26.20 -31.36
C MET A 1 20.22 -24.70 -31.24
N ARG A 2 19.03 -24.22 -30.80
CA ARG A 2 18.77 -22.77 -30.72
C ARG A 2 17.79 -22.33 -29.61
N LEU A 3 17.70 -23.11 -28.53
CA LEU A 3 16.78 -22.85 -27.41
C LEU A 3 17.47 -22.41 -26.09
N LEU A 4 18.79 -22.21 -26.09
CA LEU A 4 19.54 -21.89 -24.86
C LEU A 4 19.99 -20.42 -24.74
N TYR A 5 19.84 -19.59 -25.79
CA TYR A 5 20.32 -18.20 -25.77
C TYR A 5 19.36 -17.19 -25.12
N LYS A 6 18.09 -17.57 -24.88
CA LYS A 6 17.07 -16.63 -24.36
C LYS A 6 16.87 -16.68 -22.84
N ARG A 7 17.64 -17.51 -22.11
CA ARG A 7 17.52 -17.68 -20.65
C ARG A 7 18.31 -16.65 -19.83
N LEU A 8 19.12 -15.83 -20.48
CA LEU A 8 20.07 -14.91 -19.85
C LEU A 8 19.44 -13.71 -19.12
N LYS A 9 18.11 -13.53 -19.22
CA LYS A 9 17.40 -12.40 -18.61
C LYS A 9 16.45 -12.78 -17.47
N TYR A 10 16.38 -14.05 -17.07
CA TYR A 10 15.53 -14.42 -15.93
C TYR A 10 16.13 -13.98 -14.60
N SER A 11 17.46 -14.10 -14.43
CA SER A 11 18.13 -13.70 -13.19
C SER A 11 18.21 -12.18 -13.00
N GLU A 12 18.41 -11.42 -14.09
CA GLU A 12 18.33 -9.95 -14.04
C GLU A 12 16.91 -9.50 -13.69
N LEU A 13 15.90 -10.09 -14.31
CA LEU A 13 14.50 -9.77 -14.02
C LEU A 13 14.12 -10.11 -12.57
N GLU A 14 14.61 -11.22 -12.03
CA GLU A 14 14.37 -11.63 -10.64
C GLU A 14 15.07 -10.68 -9.64
N SER A 15 16.26 -10.19 -9.98
CA SER A 15 16.97 -9.19 -9.17
C SER A 15 16.28 -7.82 -9.19
N GLU A 16 15.74 -7.39 -10.34
CA GLU A 16 14.92 -6.19 -10.43
C GLU A 16 13.59 -6.37 -9.67
N LEU A 17 12.99 -7.56 -9.73
CA LEU A 17 11.76 -7.87 -9.00
C LEU A 17 11.98 -7.79 -7.49
N GLN A 18 13.07 -8.35 -6.96
CA GLN A 18 13.41 -8.28 -5.53
C GLN A 18 13.69 -6.84 -5.08
N LEU A 19 14.30 -6.03 -5.93
CA LEU A 19 14.55 -4.61 -5.65
C LEU A 19 13.23 -3.84 -5.61
N VAL A 20 12.34 -4.08 -6.58
CA VAL A 20 10.98 -3.52 -6.58
C VAL A 20 10.20 -3.99 -5.36
N GLU A 21 10.24 -5.27 -5.00
CA GLU A 21 9.58 -5.82 -3.81
C GLU A 21 10.12 -5.22 -2.51
N SER A 22 11.43 -5.00 -2.43
CA SER A 22 12.05 -4.29 -1.30
C SER A 22 11.61 -2.83 -1.22
N VAL A 23 11.42 -2.16 -2.35
CA VAL A 23 10.96 -0.77 -2.41
C VAL A 23 9.46 -0.68 -2.15
N LEU A 24 8.66 -1.63 -2.63
CA LEU A 24 7.21 -1.70 -2.43
C LEU A 24 6.86 -2.10 -0.98
N SER A 25 7.64 -3.00 -0.38
CA SER A 25 7.51 -3.37 1.04
C SER A 25 8.16 -2.34 1.97
N SER A 26 8.82 -1.32 1.42
CA SER A 26 9.29 -0.19 2.21
C SER A 26 8.12 0.45 2.93
N GLY A 27 8.29 0.66 4.25
CA GLY A 27 7.24 1.22 5.10
C GLY A 27 6.73 2.59 4.63
N TYR A 28 7.49 3.31 3.80
CA TYR A 28 7.07 4.58 3.21
C TYR A 28 5.96 4.42 2.17
N PHE A 29 6.05 3.43 1.28
CA PHE A 29 5.02 3.17 0.27
C PHE A 29 3.71 2.74 0.93
N ILE A 30 3.81 1.97 2.01
CA ILE A 30 2.64 1.49 2.73
C ILE A 30 1.94 2.62 3.51
N LEU A 31 2.70 3.55 4.08
CA LEU A 31 2.14 4.77 4.68
C LEU A 31 1.43 5.64 3.63
N LEU A 32 2.03 5.79 2.44
CA LEU A 32 1.45 6.54 1.34
C LEU A 32 0.15 5.89 0.85
N ASP A 33 0.14 4.56 0.71
CA ASP A 33 -1.04 3.79 0.33
C ASP A 33 -2.16 3.93 1.37
N LEU A 34 -1.83 3.92 2.66
CA LEU A 34 -2.79 4.17 3.75
C LEU A 34 -3.46 5.54 3.68
N ILE A 35 -2.70 6.58 3.34
CA ILE A 35 -3.23 7.93 3.12
C ILE A 35 -4.21 7.90 1.94
N PHE A 36 -3.83 7.22 0.85
CA PHE A 36 -4.64 7.15 -0.36
C PHE A 36 -5.95 6.38 -0.15
N VAL A 37 -5.92 5.28 0.59
CA VAL A 37 -7.09 4.49 0.97
C VAL A 37 -8.02 5.29 1.89
N SER A 38 -7.48 5.95 2.91
CA SER A 38 -8.26 6.78 3.84
C SER A 38 -8.90 7.97 3.13
N PHE A 39 -8.18 8.58 2.19
CA PHE A 39 -8.67 9.67 1.36
C PHE A 39 -9.79 9.20 0.43
N SER A 40 -9.61 8.07 -0.26
CA SER A 40 -10.63 7.46 -1.11
C SER A 40 -11.90 7.14 -0.34
N LEU A 41 -11.79 6.55 0.86
CA LEU A 41 -12.92 6.29 1.76
C LEU A 41 -13.64 7.58 2.14
N THR A 42 -12.90 8.65 2.44
CA THR A 42 -13.48 9.92 2.84
C THR A 42 -14.22 10.59 1.69
N VAL A 43 -13.66 10.57 0.48
CA VAL A 43 -14.34 11.07 -0.74
C VAL A 43 -15.62 10.29 -1.01
N LEU A 44 -15.60 8.96 -0.87
CA LEU A 44 -16.79 8.12 -1.05
C LEU A 44 -17.86 8.43 0.00
N THR A 45 -17.44 8.65 1.26
CA THR A 45 -18.33 8.88 2.40
C THR A 45 -18.82 10.33 2.50
N PHE A 46 -18.14 11.26 1.81
CA PHE A 46 -18.50 12.68 1.75
C PHE A 46 -19.90 12.89 1.19
N SER A 47 -20.33 12.05 0.24
CA SER A 47 -21.69 12.12 -0.31
C SER A 47 -22.78 11.81 0.71
N LEU A 48 -22.46 11.12 1.81
CA LEU A 48 -23.42 10.73 2.85
C LEU A 48 -23.46 11.72 4.01
N HIS A 49 -22.33 12.36 4.31
CA HIS A 49 -22.21 13.27 5.45
C HIS A 49 -22.03 14.69 4.92
N HIS A 50 -23.16 15.39 4.71
CA HIS A 50 -23.21 16.81 4.30
C HIS A 50 -22.49 17.80 5.25
N SER A 51 -21.77 17.32 6.27
CA SER A 51 -21.02 18.12 7.22
C SER A 51 -19.52 17.81 7.12
N PHE A 52 -18.75 18.86 6.80
CA PHE A 52 -17.30 18.82 6.65
C PHE A 52 -16.57 18.34 7.92
N PHE A 53 -17.14 18.64 9.09
CA PHE A 53 -16.56 18.22 10.37
C PHE A 53 -16.59 16.70 10.54
N ILE A 54 -17.68 16.06 10.11
CA ILE A 54 -17.82 14.60 10.20
C ILE A 54 -16.85 13.92 9.23
N ALA A 55 -16.63 14.49 8.04
CA ALA A 55 -15.67 13.98 7.07
C ALA A 55 -14.22 13.98 7.61
N ILE A 56 -13.82 15.01 8.36
CA ILE A 56 -12.49 15.05 8.99
C ILE A 56 -12.38 13.96 10.08
N VAL A 57 -13.42 13.81 10.90
CA VAL A 57 -13.44 12.79 11.97
C VAL A 57 -13.39 11.37 11.38
N THR A 58 -14.12 11.12 10.29
CA THR A 58 -14.08 9.82 9.60
C THR A 58 -12.74 9.58 8.91
N PHE A 59 -12.12 10.60 8.32
CA PHE A 59 -10.77 10.48 7.76
C PHE A 59 -9.73 10.13 8.83
N VAL A 60 -9.71 10.86 9.96
CA VAL A 60 -8.74 10.61 11.04
C VAL A 60 -8.95 9.24 11.68
N SER A 61 -10.20 8.87 11.96
CA SER A 61 -10.50 7.56 12.57
C SER A 61 -10.17 6.39 11.64
N SER A 62 -10.52 6.47 10.35
CA SER A 62 -10.17 5.45 9.37
C SER A 62 -8.65 5.33 9.19
N TYR A 63 -7.93 6.46 9.16
CA TYR A 63 -6.48 6.46 9.08
C TYR A 63 -5.82 5.77 10.28
N VAL A 64 -6.28 6.06 11.50
CA VAL A 64 -5.76 5.43 12.72
C VAL A 64 -6.06 3.95 12.74
N ILE A 65 -7.28 3.53 12.35
CA ILE A 65 -7.67 2.12 12.31
C ILE A 65 -6.81 1.38 11.28
N CYS A 66 -6.73 1.86 10.04
CA CYS A 66 -5.88 1.24 9.02
C CYS A 66 -4.40 1.20 9.42
N GLY A 67 -3.89 2.28 10.04
CA GLY A 67 -2.53 2.33 10.61
C GLY A 67 -2.29 1.25 11.64
N SER A 68 -3.22 1.10 12.58
CA SER A 68 -3.12 0.10 13.63
C SER A 68 -3.17 -1.33 13.10
N VAL A 69 -4.06 -1.61 12.13
CA VAL A 69 -4.15 -2.92 11.46
C VAL A 69 -2.86 -3.22 10.73
N PHE A 70 -2.28 -2.25 10.02
CA PHE A 70 -1.02 -2.44 9.32
C PHE A 70 0.14 -2.76 10.28
N LEU A 71 0.26 -2.03 11.40
CA LEU A 71 1.27 -2.30 12.41
C LEU A 71 1.10 -3.68 13.06
N LEU A 72 -0.14 -4.09 13.32
CA LEU A 72 -0.46 -5.42 13.82
C LEU A 72 -0.05 -6.51 12.81
N LEU A 73 -0.41 -6.32 11.54
CA LEU A 73 -0.08 -7.26 10.47
C LEU A 73 1.43 -7.38 10.28
N ARG A 74 2.15 -6.26 10.32
CA ARG A 74 3.63 -6.22 10.26
C ARG A 74 4.26 -6.93 11.46
N LYS A 75 3.67 -6.82 12.64
CA LYS A 75 4.15 -7.49 13.85
C LYS A 75 3.85 -9.00 13.83
N TRP A 76 2.78 -9.42 13.16
CA TRP A 76 2.38 -10.82 13.03
C TRP A 76 3.16 -11.58 11.95
N LEU A 77 3.57 -10.89 10.88
CA LEU A 77 4.27 -11.50 9.75
C LEU A 77 5.80 -11.58 9.94
N LYS A 78 6.31 -11.14 11.09
CA LYS A 78 7.74 -11.12 11.44
C LYS A 78 8.02 -12.14 12.54
#